data_AF-A0A9N9KZD8-F1
#
_entry.id   AF-A0A9N9KZD8-F1
#
_cell.length_a   1.000
_cell.length_b   1.000
_cell.length_c   1.000
_cell.angle_alpha   90.00
_cell.angle_beta   90.00
_cell.angle_gamma   90.00
#
_symmetry.space_group_name_H-M   'P 1'
#
loop_
_entity.id
_entity.type
_entity.pdbx_description
1 polymer ?
#
loop_
_entity_poly.entity_id
_entity_poly.type
_entity_poly.pdbx_seq_one_letter_code
_entity_poly.pdbx_strand_id
1 'polypeptide(L)'
;MASLKSSNPTPSKGPPPPIAFDAPFPNLGAPDVRINVYGQDFHLHSTILKLNSKFLSGILDDADRLGVGPVGRFKYDYTFTISDDGGCGIVLTAQVVAERRAGTTGLNSNNGLKYARIDIPQALRVGQHANHQKDQPPPPYQEFESNKNKSSGGATVNTNQQTSSDILQQTKDMARGSTHVFSAIYNKDFAITSVEEILDAIRVANYLQIKPLFSKALDRVFRRRPERTSDGQEIQFADLITKAPFIMLLVAKHLHNRVLFNDALVHSVATWPSIKKQFENADAEDMKLVGDLMKTTLAGYEKLQGKVVSAMQIVLKACGEKDGVCEHLRACADSLNEKSPVTSNAHYYRQILNRLEKNLDDHQKHQNCGFKNAKRALEGLLKSNLKIGDKAFHNRTRAGVGAYQRKFLCAEIYDKDLPWDVNEQSQEQEPCF
;
A
#
# COMPACT_ATOMS: atom_id res chain seq x y z
N MET A 1 60.50 -14.80 9.17
CA MET A 1 59.59 -14.87 10.33
C MET A 1 58.77 -13.59 10.37
N ALA A 2 57.55 -13.62 9.80
CA ALA A 2 56.58 -12.52 9.92
C ALA A 2 55.26 -13.15 10.39
N SER A 3 54.84 -12.75 11.59
CA SER A 3 53.71 -13.31 12.31
C SER A 3 52.39 -12.73 11.78
N LEU A 4 51.50 -13.62 11.34
CA LEU A 4 50.11 -13.34 10.98
C LEU A 4 49.35 -12.89 12.24
N LYS A 5 48.92 -11.63 12.27
CA LYS A 5 47.92 -11.17 13.25
C LYS A 5 46.53 -11.62 12.79
N SER A 6 46.00 -12.60 13.52
CA SER A 6 44.59 -13.00 13.52
C SER A 6 43.69 -11.78 13.74
N SER A 7 42.76 -11.57 12.81
CA SER A 7 41.63 -10.66 12.97
C SER A 7 40.60 -11.33 13.89
N ASN A 8 40.32 -10.70 15.03
CA ASN A 8 39.24 -11.11 15.92
C ASN A 8 37.88 -10.94 15.19
N PRO A 9 36.96 -11.91 15.29
CA PRO A 9 35.60 -11.75 14.79
C PRO A 9 34.84 -10.74 15.68
N THR A 10 34.07 -9.87 15.03
CA THR A 10 33.13 -8.94 15.68
C THR A 10 32.17 -9.68 16.62
N PRO A 11 31.80 -9.11 17.78
CA PRO A 11 30.89 -9.73 18.73
C PRO A 11 29.51 -9.95 18.09
N SER A 12 29.00 -11.17 18.21
CA SER A 12 27.65 -11.52 17.80
C SER A 12 26.64 -10.62 18.52
N LYS A 13 25.82 -9.88 17.76
CA LYS A 13 24.68 -9.16 18.32
C LYS A 13 23.75 -10.18 18.97
N GLY A 14 23.48 -10.03 20.27
CA GLY A 14 22.48 -10.83 20.97
C GLY A 14 21.08 -10.70 20.34
N PRO A 15 20.12 -11.55 20.76
CA PRO A 15 18.75 -11.48 20.26
C PRO A 15 18.14 -10.08 20.50
N PRO A 16 17.27 -9.59 19.59
CA PRO A 16 16.64 -8.29 19.74
C PRO A 16 15.80 -8.24 21.03
N PRO A 17 15.69 -7.06 21.68
CA PRO A 17 14.87 -6.93 22.87
C PRO A 17 13.40 -7.25 22.56
N PRO A 18 12.65 -7.86 23.50
CA PRO A 18 11.23 -8.13 23.31
C PRO A 18 10.41 -6.85 23.13
N ILE A 19 9.39 -6.90 22.27
CA ILE A 19 8.41 -5.82 22.09
C ILE A 19 7.21 -6.13 22.98
N ALA A 20 7.03 -5.36 24.04
CA ALA A 20 5.90 -5.50 24.95
C ALA A 20 4.76 -4.55 24.57
N PHE A 21 3.54 -5.08 24.50
CA PHE A 21 2.35 -4.29 24.25
C PHE A 21 1.55 -4.11 25.54
N ASP A 22 1.71 -2.94 26.17
CA ASP A 22 0.87 -2.59 27.32
C ASP A 22 -0.60 -2.42 26.92
N ALA A 23 -1.48 -2.98 27.75
CA ALA A 23 -2.91 -2.83 27.58
C ALA A 23 -3.33 -1.37 27.90
N PRO A 24 -4.35 -0.83 27.20
CA PRO A 24 -4.92 0.46 27.55
C PRO A 24 -5.71 0.43 28.88
N PHE A 25 -5.91 -0.76 29.46
CA PHE A 25 -6.67 -0.96 30.70
C PHE A 25 -5.73 -1.27 31.88
N PRO A 26 -5.70 -0.44 32.93
CA PRO A 26 -4.73 -0.58 34.03
C PRO A 26 -4.89 -1.86 34.86
N ASN A 27 -6.06 -2.52 34.80
CA ASN A 27 -6.36 -3.71 35.60
C ASN A 27 -6.03 -5.04 34.90
N LEU A 28 -5.54 -5.02 33.66
CA LEU A 28 -5.32 -6.26 32.89
C LEU A 28 -4.04 -7.02 33.30
N GLY A 29 -3.20 -6.43 34.15
CA GLY A 29 -1.97 -7.03 34.64
C GLY A 29 -0.84 -7.01 33.60
N ALA A 30 0.16 -7.87 33.82
CA ALA A 30 1.28 -8.01 32.91
C ALA A 30 0.92 -8.92 31.71
N PRO A 31 1.57 -8.75 30.54
CA PRO A 31 1.39 -9.63 29.39
C PRO A 31 1.59 -11.11 29.75
N ASP A 32 0.60 -11.96 29.44
CA ASP A 32 0.56 -13.39 29.75
C ASP A 32 0.79 -14.28 28.51
N VAL A 33 0.93 -13.70 27.33
CA VAL A 33 1.24 -14.39 26.07
C VAL A 33 2.61 -13.94 25.55
N ARG A 34 3.46 -14.90 25.17
CA ARG A 34 4.62 -14.66 24.32
C ARG A 34 4.38 -15.26 22.95
N ILE A 35 4.60 -14.47 21.90
CA ILE A 35 4.67 -14.95 20.52
C ILE A 35 6.05 -14.61 19.97
N ASN A 36 6.86 -15.62 19.66
CA ASN A 36 8.11 -15.44 18.94
C ASN A 36 7.86 -15.45 17.43
N VAL A 37 8.10 -14.34 16.76
CA VAL A 37 8.06 -14.25 15.30
C VAL A 37 9.50 -14.19 14.80
N TYR A 38 10.04 -15.36 14.46
CA TYR A 38 11.39 -15.53 13.91
C TYR A 38 12.50 -14.80 14.67
N GLY A 39 12.54 -14.99 15.98
CA GLY A 39 13.56 -14.39 16.84
C GLY A 39 13.18 -13.02 17.42
N GLN A 40 12.08 -12.41 16.98
CA GLN A 40 11.49 -11.25 17.66
C GLN A 40 10.39 -11.72 18.63
N ASP A 41 10.60 -11.49 19.92
CA ASP A 41 9.59 -11.76 20.95
C ASP A 41 8.56 -10.63 21.02
N PHE A 42 7.28 -11.01 21.03
CA PHE A 42 6.13 -10.14 21.28
C PHE A 42 5.47 -10.57 22.59
N HIS A 43 5.34 -9.64 23.54
CA HIS A 43 4.62 -9.87 24.79
C HIS A 43 3.24 -9.22 24.71
N LEU A 44 2.20 -10.05 24.81
CA LEU A 44 0.81 -9.71 24.55
C LEU A 44 -0.10 -10.22 25.68
N HIS A 45 -1.34 -9.77 25.71
CA HIS A 45 -2.40 -10.14 26.64
C HIS A 45 -3.40 -11.05 25.92
N SER A 46 -3.61 -12.25 26.45
CA SER A 46 -4.55 -13.24 25.91
C SER A 46 -5.94 -12.65 25.75
N THR A 47 -6.44 -11.91 26.74
CA THR A 47 -7.76 -11.25 26.71
C THR A 47 -7.94 -10.33 25.50
N ILE A 48 -6.92 -9.52 25.17
CA ILE A 48 -6.99 -8.60 24.01
C ILE A 48 -6.94 -9.39 22.69
N LEU A 49 -6.12 -10.43 22.62
CA LEU A 49 -6.02 -11.27 21.43
C LEU A 49 -7.32 -12.03 21.15
N LYS A 50 -7.94 -12.63 22.19
CA LYS A 50 -9.22 -13.34 22.10
C LYS A 50 -10.35 -12.41 21.61
N LEU A 51 -10.40 -11.18 22.12
CA LEU A 51 -11.40 -10.19 21.75
C LEU A 51 -11.33 -9.79 20.26
N ASN A 52 -10.12 -9.74 19.69
CA ASN A 52 -9.90 -9.14 18.37
C ASN A 52 -9.70 -10.17 17.24
N SER A 53 -9.47 -11.46 17.55
CA SER A 53 -9.26 -12.50 16.53
C SER A 53 -9.87 -13.82 16.98
N LYS A 54 -10.87 -14.31 16.23
CA LYS A 54 -11.46 -15.64 16.41
C LYS A 54 -10.41 -16.75 16.27
N PHE A 55 -9.46 -16.56 15.34
CA PHE A 55 -8.34 -17.47 15.16
C PHE A 55 -7.45 -17.53 16.41
N LEU A 56 -7.02 -16.38 16.94
CA LEU A 56 -6.21 -16.33 18.15
C LEU A 56 -6.98 -16.84 19.37
N SER A 57 -8.29 -16.59 19.45
CA SER A 57 -9.13 -17.18 20.50
C SER A 57 -9.09 -18.70 20.44
N GLY A 58 -9.35 -19.27 19.25
CA GLY A 58 -9.33 -20.71 19.06
C GLY A 58 -8.00 -21.34 19.50
N ILE A 59 -6.85 -20.81 19.08
CA ILE A 59 -5.56 -21.41 19.48
C ILE A 59 -5.27 -21.29 20.97
N LEU A 60 -5.70 -20.19 21.63
CA LEU A 60 -5.52 -19.98 23.07
C LEU A 60 -6.46 -20.87 23.89
N ASP A 61 -7.71 -21.01 23.45
CA ASP A 61 -8.69 -21.91 24.07
C ASP A 61 -8.28 -23.38 23.92
N ASP A 62 -7.70 -23.75 22.77
CA ASP A 62 -7.15 -25.09 22.55
C ASP A 62 -5.99 -25.36 23.51
N ALA A 63 -5.11 -24.39 23.77
CA ALA A 63 -4.03 -24.52 24.75
C ALA A 63 -4.55 -24.68 26.19
N ASP A 64 -5.62 -23.95 26.57
CA ASP A 64 -6.29 -24.10 27.87
C ASP A 64 -6.87 -25.52 28.03
N ARG A 65 -7.51 -26.07 26.98
CA ARG A 65 -8.07 -27.43 26.98
C ARG A 65 -7.02 -28.52 27.10
N LEU A 66 -5.86 -28.33 26.47
CA LEU A 66 -4.74 -29.26 26.53
C LEU A 66 -4.01 -29.21 27.88
N GLY A 67 -4.37 -28.29 28.78
CA GLY A 67 -3.74 -28.16 30.09
C GLY A 67 -2.25 -27.80 30.00
N VAL A 68 -1.86 -27.06 28.96
CA VAL A 68 -0.46 -26.66 28.76
C VAL A 68 -0.07 -25.73 29.90
N GLY A 69 0.88 -26.19 30.73
CA GLY A 69 1.39 -25.41 31.86
C GLY A 69 2.15 -24.16 31.40
N PRO A 70 2.26 -23.13 32.26
CA PRO A 70 2.94 -21.89 31.93
C PRO A 70 4.44 -22.12 31.65
N VAL A 71 4.99 -21.38 30.69
CA VAL A 71 6.42 -21.36 30.39
C VAL A 71 7.03 -20.10 31.00
N GLY A 72 7.68 -20.25 32.14
CA GLY A 72 8.19 -19.13 32.91
C GLY A 72 7.05 -18.24 33.42
N ARG A 73 7.05 -16.96 33.01
CA ARG A 73 5.99 -16.00 33.40
C ARG A 73 4.79 -15.98 32.45
N PHE A 74 4.89 -16.64 31.29
CA PHE A 74 3.85 -16.57 30.26
C PHE A 74 2.93 -17.78 30.41
N LYS A 75 1.63 -17.51 30.47
CA LYS A 75 0.60 -18.54 30.42
C LYS A 75 0.61 -19.25 29.07
N TYR A 76 0.83 -18.48 28.00
CA TYR A 76 0.88 -19.02 26.64
C TYR A 76 2.20 -18.65 25.95
N ASP A 77 2.80 -19.62 25.26
CA ASP A 77 4.08 -19.44 24.57
C ASP A 77 4.00 -20.07 23.17
N TYR A 78 4.01 -19.22 22.14
CA TYR A 78 3.89 -19.61 20.75
C TYR A 78 5.09 -19.17 19.93
N THR A 79 5.35 -19.86 18.83
CA THR A 79 6.38 -19.50 17.85
C THR A 79 5.82 -19.62 16.44
N PHE A 80 6.16 -18.66 15.58
CA PHE A 80 5.94 -18.78 14.15
C PHE A 80 7.00 -19.71 13.55
N THR A 81 6.54 -20.72 12.83
CA THR A 81 7.38 -21.69 12.13
C THR A 81 7.09 -21.65 10.64
N ILE A 82 8.15 -21.72 9.82
CA ILE A 82 8.04 -22.01 8.39
C ILE A 82 8.07 -23.53 8.25
N SER A 83 7.09 -24.10 7.56
CA SER A 83 7.11 -25.50 7.14
C SER A 83 7.95 -25.68 5.87
N ASP A 84 8.40 -26.91 5.60
CA ASP A 84 9.30 -27.21 4.47
C ASP A 84 8.67 -26.90 3.09
N ASP A 85 7.35 -26.78 3.02
CA ASP A 85 6.59 -26.37 1.84
C ASP A 85 6.49 -24.84 1.67
N GLY A 86 7.16 -24.07 2.53
CA GLY A 86 7.10 -22.60 2.57
C GLY A 86 5.84 -22.05 3.24
N GLY A 87 4.97 -22.91 3.77
CA GLY A 87 3.88 -22.52 4.63
C GLY A 87 4.38 -21.89 5.94
N CYS A 88 3.55 -21.09 6.59
CA CYS A 88 3.89 -20.52 7.89
C CYS A 88 2.77 -20.87 8.89
N GLY A 89 3.13 -21.22 10.11
CA GLY A 89 2.19 -21.61 11.16
C GLY A 89 2.56 -21.01 12.50
N ILE A 90 1.57 -20.75 13.35
CA ILE A 90 1.78 -20.46 14.77
C ILE A 90 1.57 -21.74 15.56
N VAL A 91 2.56 -22.11 16.36
CA VAL A 91 2.58 -23.39 17.07
C VAL A 91 3.00 -23.19 18.52
N LEU A 92 2.50 -24.03 19.42
CA LEU A 92 2.91 -23.99 20.83
C LEU A 92 4.40 -24.32 20.94
N THR A 93 5.17 -23.46 21.58
CA THR A 93 6.64 -23.63 21.67
C THR A 93 7.02 -24.91 22.41
N ALA A 94 6.26 -25.29 23.44
CA ALA A 94 6.45 -26.54 24.16
C ALA A 94 6.30 -27.77 23.25
N GLN A 95 5.37 -27.74 22.29
CA GLN A 95 5.13 -28.82 21.34
C GLN A 95 6.29 -28.94 20.35
N VAL A 96 6.80 -27.83 19.82
CA VAL A 96 8.00 -27.81 18.96
C VAL A 96 9.22 -28.37 19.67
N VAL A 97 9.42 -28.01 20.94
CA VAL A 97 10.55 -28.49 21.74
C VAL A 97 10.43 -30.00 22.02
N ALA A 98 9.22 -30.50 22.29
CA ALA A 98 8.97 -31.92 22.50
C ALA A 98 9.23 -32.75 21.23
N GLU A 99 8.75 -32.29 20.08
CA GLU A 99 8.96 -32.97 18.78
C GLU A 99 10.45 -33.00 18.37
N ARG A 100 11.19 -31.90 18.59
CA ARG A 100 12.64 -31.86 18.36
C ARG A 100 13.43 -32.81 19.25
N ARG A 101 13.00 -33.00 20.51
CA ARG A 101 13.63 -33.96 21.43
C ARG A 101 13.30 -35.41 21.09
N ALA A 102 12.14 -35.66 20.50
CA ALA A 102 11.70 -36.99 20.04
C ALA A 102 12.38 -37.43 18.72
N GLY A 103 13.25 -36.62 18.12
CA GLY A 103 13.96 -36.94 16.88
C GLY A 103 13.06 -37.04 15.65
N THR A 104 11.82 -36.55 15.74
CA THR A 104 10.86 -36.56 14.63
C THR A 104 11.13 -35.34 13.76
N THR A 105 11.76 -35.53 12.60
CA THR A 105 12.18 -34.45 11.68
C THR A 105 11.06 -33.91 10.79
N GLY A 106 9.80 -34.27 11.05
CA GLY A 106 8.64 -33.75 10.33
C GLY A 106 7.59 -33.22 11.30
N LEU A 107 7.20 -31.96 11.11
CA LEU A 107 5.98 -31.41 11.70
C LEU A 107 4.79 -32.19 11.10
N ASN A 108 4.40 -33.29 11.74
CA ASN A 108 3.30 -34.13 11.27
C ASN A 108 2.01 -33.30 11.25
N SER A 109 1.40 -33.14 10.07
CA SER A 109 0.13 -32.44 9.83
C SER A 109 -1.06 -33.02 10.60
N ASN A 110 -0.89 -34.18 11.24
CA ASN A 110 -1.94 -34.92 11.95
C ASN A 110 -2.10 -34.55 13.44
N ASN A 111 -1.26 -33.68 14.01
CA ASN A 111 -1.30 -33.31 15.44
C ASN A 111 -2.22 -32.10 15.78
N GLY A 112 -3.15 -31.73 14.90
CA GLY A 112 -4.05 -30.58 15.15
C GLY A 112 -3.37 -29.21 15.01
N LEU A 113 -2.15 -29.17 14.46
CA LEU A 113 -1.43 -27.94 14.13
C LEU A 113 -2.16 -27.22 13.00
N LYS A 114 -2.73 -26.04 13.29
CA LYS A 114 -3.41 -25.19 12.29
C LYS A 114 -2.36 -24.46 11.46
N TYR A 115 -1.79 -25.17 10.49
CA TYR A 115 -1.04 -24.53 9.41
C TYR A 115 -2.02 -23.80 8.50
N ALA A 116 -1.80 -22.50 8.29
CA ALA A 116 -2.50 -21.73 7.28
C ALA A 116 -1.44 -21.15 6.36
N ARG A 117 -1.53 -21.45 5.07
CA ARG A 117 -0.57 -20.93 4.09
C ARG A 117 -0.64 -19.40 4.11
N ILE A 118 0.46 -18.75 4.48
CA ILE A 118 0.57 -17.27 4.47
C ILE A 118 0.95 -16.86 3.06
N ASP A 119 0.00 -16.98 2.13
CA ASP A 119 0.16 -16.42 0.81
C ASP A 119 -0.37 -14.99 0.80
N ILE A 120 0.44 -14.06 0.25
CA ILE A 120 -0.17 -12.88 -0.36
C ILE A 120 -1.03 -13.39 -1.52
N PRO A 121 -2.22 -12.81 -1.78
CA PRO A 121 -2.82 -12.92 -3.10
C PRO A 121 -1.74 -12.75 -4.18
N GLN A 122 -1.62 -13.70 -5.12
CA GLN A 122 -0.59 -13.66 -6.16
C GLN A 122 -0.61 -12.33 -6.93
N ALA A 123 -1.78 -11.68 -7.04
CA ALA A 123 -1.94 -10.35 -7.61
C ALA A 123 -1.01 -9.29 -7.01
N LEU A 124 -0.71 -9.38 -5.72
CA LEU A 124 0.17 -8.45 -5.01
C LEU A 124 1.66 -8.82 -5.15
N ARG A 125 2.00 -10.04 -5.61
CA ARG A 125 3.37 -10.42 -6.00
C ARG A 125 3.78 -9.78 -7.34
N VAL A 126 2.83 -9.61 -8.26
CA VAL A 126 3.01 -8.92 -9.56
C VAL A 126 3.62 -7.51 -9.38
N GLY A 127 3.28 -6.82 -8.29
CA GLY A 127 3.81 -5.49 -7.97
C GLY A 127 5.26 -5.46 -7.50
N GLN A 128 5.76 -6.52 -6.87
CA GLN A 128 7.10 -6.54 -6.26
C GLN A 128 8.21 -6.63 -7.32
N HIS A 129 7.99 -7.38 -8.40
CA HIS A 129 8.97 -7.54 -9.49
C HIS A 129 9.08 -6.32 -10.42
N ALA A 130 8.04 -5.47 -10.49
CA ALA A 130 8.03 -4.30 -11.36
C ALA A 130 8.82 -3.08 -10.80
N ASN A 131 9.08 -3.03 -9.49
CA ASN A 131 9.73 -1.88 -8.84
C ASN A 131 11.26 -1.97 -8.77
N HIS A 132 11.88 -3.12 -9.09
CA HIS A 132 13.35 -3.27 -9.11
C HIS A 132 14.01 -2.84 -10.42
N GLN A 133 13.23 -2.34 -11.39
CA GLN A 133 13.77 -1.64 -12.56
C GLN A 133 13.48 -0.14 -12.44
N LYS A 134 14.36 0.62 -11.79
CA LYS A 134 14.67 2.02 -12.16
C LYS A 134 15.79 2.63 -11.31
N ASP A 135 16.92 2.86 -11.96
CA ASP A 135 17.72 4.09 -11.85
C ASP A 135 18.16 4.54 -13.26
N GLN A 136 17.19 4.65 -14.18
CA GLN A 136 17.40 5.39 -15.43
C GLN A 136 16.16 6.24 -15.78
N PRO A 137 16.38 7.47 -16.27
CA PRO A 137 15.30 8.28 -16.85
C PRO A 137 14.71 7.55 -18.06
N PRO A 138 13.40 7.71 -18.32
CA PRO A 138 12.75 7.02 -19.43
C PRO A 138 13.42 7.42 -20.76
N PRO A 139 13.78 6.47 -21.63
CA PRO A 139 14.31 6.81 -22.94
C PRO A 139 13.23 7.54 -23.75
N PRO A 140 13.61 8.49 -24.62
CA PRO A 140 12.68 9.07 -25.57
C PRO A 140 12.13 7.95 -26.46
N TYR A 141 10.81 8.01 -26.72
CA TYR A 141 10.08 7.10 -27.60
C TYR A 141 10.89 6.77 -28.86
N GLN A 142 11.32 5.52 -28.98
CA GLN A 142 11.73 4.91 -30.24
C GLN A 142 10.77 3.76 -30.52
N GLU A 143 10.08 3.84 -31.67
CA GLU A 143 9.45 2.70 -32.30
C GLU A 143 10.53 1.66 -32.60
N PHE A 144 10.31 0.42 -32.18
CA PHE A 144 11.16 -0.68 -32.60
C PHE A 144 10.36 -1.76 -33.29
N GLU A 145 10.71 -1.90 -34.56
CA GLU A 145 10.43 -3.03 -35.43
C GLU A 145 10.87 -4.36 -34.79
N SER A 146 10.09 -5.38 -35.10
CA SER A 146 10.32 -6.78 -34.78
C SER A 146 11.64 -7.28 -35.35
N ASN A 147 12.49 -7.90 -34.53
CA ASN A 147 13.47 -8.87 -35.02
C ASN A 147 13.63 -10.07 -34.09
N LYS A 148 13.43 -11.26 -34.67
CA LYS A 148 13.66 -12.57 -34.06
C LYS A 148 15.15 -12.90 -34.15
N ASN A 149 15.77 -13.42 -33.08
CA ASN A 149 16.56 -14.66 -33.08
C ASN A 149 17.24 -14.97 -31.73
N LYS A 150 17.14 -16.26 -31.34
CA LYS A 150 18.02 -17.18 -30.57
C LYS A 150 19.17 -16.57 -29.73
N SER A 151 19.48 -17.03 -28.51
CA SER A 151 19.88 -18.42 -28.21
C SER A 151 19.80 -18.77 -26.72
N SER A 152 19.69 -20.06 -26.48
CA SER A 152 19.75 -20.78 -25.21
C SER A 152 21.18 -20.85 -24.68
N GLY A 153 21.39 -20.47 -23.42
CA GLY A 153 22.59 -20.75 -22.64
C GLY A 153 22.21 -21.04 -21.20
N GLY A 154 22.24 -22.32 -20.82
CA GLY A 154 21.95 -22.76 -19.46
C GLY A 154 23.06 -22.40 -18.49
N ALA A 155 22.70 -21.77 -17.38
CA ALA A 155 23.56 -21.61 -16.22
C ALA A 155 22.85 -22.27 -15.03
N THR A 156 23.46 -23.35 -14.54
CA THR A 156 23.10 -24.05 -13.30
C THR A 156 23.38 -23.13 -12.11
N VAL A 157 22.31 -22.60 -11.49
CA VAL A 157 22.39 -21.77 -10.27
C VAL A 157 22.45 -22.68 -9.04
N ASN A 158 23.44 -22.40 -8.18
CA ASN A 158 23.65 -23.03 -6.87
C ASN A 158 22.45 -22.75 -5.93
N THR A 159 21.55 -23.73 -5.81
CA THR A 159 20.27 -23.65 -5.08
C THR A 159 20.37 -23.60 -3.54
N ASN A 160 21.52 -23.92 -2.94
CA ASN A 160 21.61 -24.08 -1.48
C ASN A 160 22.05 -22.84 -0.67
N GLN A 161 22.64 -21.82 -1.30
CA GLN A 161 22.99 -20.56 -0.60
C GLN A 161 21.91 -19.49 -0.73
N GLN A 162 21.14 -19.52 -1.81
CA GLN A 162 20.06 -18.56 -2.08
C GLN A 162 18.85 -18.79 -1.16
N THR A 163 18.56 -20.05 -0.80
CA THR A 163 17.47 -20.41 0.14
C THR A 163 17.68 -19.85 1.54
N SER A 164 18.92 -19.75 2.04
CA SER A 164 19.18 -19.26 3.40
C SER A 164 19.03 -17.74 3.53
N SER A 165 19.39 -16.96 2.49
CA SER A 165 19.16 -15.51 2.49
C SER A 165 17.68 -15.16 2.36
N ASP A 166 16.95 -15.92 1.54
CA ASP A 166 15.54 -15.67 1.26
C ASP A 166 14.67 -15.96 2.49
N ILE A 167 14.98 -17.05 3.21
CA ILE A 167 14.36 -17.36 4.51
C ILE A 167 14.66 -16.26 5.54
N LEU A 168 15.92 -15.79 5.62
CA LEU A 168 16.29 -14.71 6.55
C LEU A 168 15.59 -13.38 6.24
N GLN A 169 15.28 -13.12 4.96
CA GLN A 169 14.53 -11.93 4.58
C GLN A 169 13.04 -12.07 4.90
N GLN A 170 12.43 -13.20 4.53
CA GLN A 170 11.02 -13.53 4.83
C GLN A 170 10.73 -13.46 6.34
N THR A 171 11.67 -13.90 7.17
CA THR A 171 11.54 -13.85 8.62
C THR A 171 11.53 -12.42 9.18
N LYS A 172 12.40 -11.54 8.69
CA LYS A 172 12.42 -10.12 9.07
C LYS A 172 11.14 -9.39 8.63
N ASP A 173 10.70 -9.68 7.41
CA ASP A 173 9.49 -9.11 6.81
C ASP A 173 8.24 -9.44 7.66
N MET A 174 8.10 -10.69 8.09
CA MET A 174 6.99 -11.10 8.96
C MET A 174 7.02 -10.49 10.36
N ALA A 175 8.20 -10.32 10.97
CA ALA A 175 8.31 -9.66 12.27
C ALA A 175 7.87 -8.19 12.20
N ARG A 176 8.26 -7.50 11.12
CA ARG A 176 7.83 -6.12 10.85
C ARG A 176 6.32 -6.02 10.63
N GLY A 177 5.76 -6.86 9.76
CA GLY A 177 4.31 -6.94 9.55
C GLY A 177 3.54 -7.22 10.84
N SER A 178 4.06 -8.12 11.68
CA SER A 178 3.45 -8.45 12.99
C SER A 178 3.44 -7.26 13.93
N THR A 179 4.47 -6.43 13.91
CA THR A 179 4.52 -5.20 14.73
C THR A 179 3.36 -4.26 14.38
N HIS A 180 3.07 -4.04 13.10
CA HIS A 180 1.95 -3.19 12.67
C HIS A 180 0.59 -3.81 13.02
N VAL A 181 0.45 -5.12 12.84
CA VAL A 181 -0.81 -5.83 13.12
C VAL A 181 -1.12 -5.87 14.63
N PHE A 182 -0.12 -6.13 15.47
CA PHE A 182 -0.31 -6.05 16.92
C PHE A 182 -0.52 -4.61 17.38
N SER A 183 0.13 -3.63 16.77
CA SER A 183 -0.19 -2.21 17.02
C SER A 183 -1.65 -1.89 16.69
N ALA A 184 -2.19 -2.44 15.60
CA ALA A 184 -3.60 -2.31 15.26
C ALA A 184 -4.52 -2.94 16.32
N ILE A 185 -4.24 -4.18 16.75
CA ILE A 185 -5.00 -4.89 17.81
C ILE A 185 -5.01 -4.09 19.11
N TYR A 186 -3.88 -3.49 19.50
CA TYR A 186 -3.76 -2.70 20.73
C TYR A 186 -4.22 -1.25 20.58
N ASN A 187 -4.75 -0.89 19.41
CA ASN A 187 -5.11 0.49 19.12
C ASN A 187 -3.93 1.48 19.30
N LYS A 188 -2.69 1.00 19.14
CA LYS A 188 -1.48 1.82 19.19
C LYS A 188 -1.23 2.48 17.85
N ASP A 189 -0.58 3.63 17.91
CA ASP A 189 -0.17 4.37 16.73
C ASP A 189 1.06 3.71 16.09
N PHE A 190 1.00 3.52 14.77
CA PHE A 190 2.11 3.03 13.97
C PHE A 190 2.19 3.82 12.66
N ALA A 191 3.30 3.68 11.97
CA ALA A 191 3.49 4.20 10.63
C ALA A 191 3.86 3.09 9.68
N ILE A 192 3.61 3.35 8.40
CA ILE A 192 4.01 2.52 7.29
C ILE A 192 4.76 3.46 6.34
N THR A 193 6.03 3.14 6.12
CA THR A 193 6.99 3.97 5.40
C THR A 193 7.38 3.36 4.05
N SER A 194 6.98 2.12 3.77
CA SER A 194 7.24 1.43 2.50
C SER A 194 6.05 0.60 2.02
N VAL A 195 6.09 0.22 0.74
CA VAL A 195 5.08 -0.67 0.14
C VAL A 195 5.20 -2.08 0.73
N GLU A 196 6.42 -2.51 1.03
CA GLU A 196 6.74 -3.82 1.58
C GLU A 196 6.14 -3.96 2.99
N GLU A 197 6.23 -2.92 3.82
CA GLU A 197 5.66 -2.90 5.17
C GLU A 197 4.16 -3.14 5.20
N ILE A 198 3.39 -2.50 4.31
CA ILE A 198 1.94 -2.73 4.25
C ILE A 198 1.62 -4.13 3.71
N LEU A 199 2.39 -4.63 2.74
CA LEU A 199 2.20 -5.99 2.23
C LEU A 199 2.47 -7.04 3.31
N ASP A 200 3.53 -6.87 4.10
CA ASP A 200 3.85 -7.75 5.22
C ASP A 200 2.78 -7.72 6.30
N ALA A 201 2.28 -6.52 6.64
CA ALA A 201 1.19 -6.38 7.59
C ALA A 201 -0.10 -7.05 7.09
N ILE A 202 -0.40 -6.95 5.78
CA ILE A 202 -1.55 -7.65 5.17
C ILE A 202 -1.39 -9.16 5.25
N ARG A 203 -0.20 -9.70 4.96
CA ARG A 203 0.10 -11.15 5.09
C ARG A 203 -0.25 -11.63 6.50
N VAL A 204 0.24 -10.92 7.51
CA VAL A 204 -0.01 -11.27 8.92
C VAL A 204 -1.49 -11.06 9.30
N ALA A 205 -2.13 -9.98 8.87
CA ALA A 205 -3.53 -9.72 9.15
C ALA A 205 -4.47 -10.75 8.48
N ASN A 206 -4.13 -11.23 7.29
CA ASN A 206 -4.86 -12.29 6.60
C ASN A 206 -4.72 -13.62 7.36
N TYR A 207 -3.48 -13.96 7.75
CA TYR A 207 -3.19 -15.16 8.53
C TYR A 207 -3.94 -15.18 9.87
N LEU A 208 -3.90 -14.07 10.61
CA LEU A 208 -4.56 -13.93 11.91
C LEU A 208 -6.07 -13.65 11.80
N GLN A 209 -6.61 -13.60 10.57
CA GLN A 209 -8.04 -13.34 10.27
C GLN A 209 -8.58 -12.02 10.86
N ILE A 210 -7.80 -10.94 10.75
CA ILE A 210 -8.10 -9.61 11.31
C ILE A 210 -7.98 -8.48 10.28
N LYS A 211 -8.21 -8.81 9.00
CA LYS A 211 -8.20 -7.81 7.90
C LYS A 211 -9.13 -6.62 8.16
N PRO A 212 -10.39 -6.78 8.60
CA PRO A 212 -11.27 -5.63 8.84
C PRO A 212 -10.73 -4.69 9.92
N LEU A 213 -10.20 -5.26 11.00
CA LEU A 213 -9.58 -4.52 12.10
C LEU A 213 -8.33 -3.77 11.63
N PHE A 214 -7.45 -4.44 10.87
CA PHE A 214 -6.25 -3.80 10.33
C PHE A 214 -6.61 -2.68 9.33
N SER A 215 -7.58 -2.92 8.44
CA SER A 215 -8.09 -1.93 7.49
C SER A 215 -8.59 -0.67 8.20
N LYS A 216 -9.34 -0.81 9.29
CA LYS A 216 -9.80 0.31 10.13
C LYS A 216 -8.65 1.02 10.84
N ALA A 217 -7.64 0.29 11.30
CA ALA A 217 -6.48 0.89 11.95
C ALA A 217 -5.67 1.80 11.01
N LEU A 218 -5.71 1.54 9.69
CA LEU A 218 -5.07 2.40 8.69
C LEU A 218 -5.64 3.82 8.65
N ASP A 219 -6.88 4.05 9.10
CA ASP A 219 -7.45 5.41 9.18
C ASP A 219 -6.62 6.34 10.07
N ARG A 220 -5.90 5.80 11.05
CA ARG A 220 -4.94 6.57 11.86
C ARG A 220 -3.64 6.82 11.10
N VAL A 221 -3.14 5.82 10.38
CA VAL A 221 -1.95 5.91 9.53
C VAL A 221 -2.14 7.00 8.46
N PHE A 222 -3.32 7.08 7.85
CA PHE A 222 -3.65 8.07 6.82
C PHE A 222 -3.62 9.53 7.31
N ARG A 223 -3.86 9.74 8.60
CA ARG A 223 -3.90 11.07 9.24
C ARG A 223 -2.61 11.42 9.98
N ARG A 224 -1.68 10.47 10.08
CA ARG A 224 -0.41 10.67 10.77
C ARG A 224 0.43 11.71 10.03
N ARG A 225 1.17 12.51 10.79
CA ARG A 225 2.14 13.44 10.24
C ARG A 225 3.29 12.68 9.55
N PRO A 226 3.98 13.31 8.60
CA PRO A 226 5.15 12.71 7.97
C PRO A 226 6.19 12.26 9.01
N GLU A 227 6.77 11.09 8.81
CA GLU A 227 7.90 10.64 9.61
C GLU A 227 9.21 11.07 8.95
N ARG A 228 10.19 11.45 9.78
CA ARG A 228 11.53 11.75 9.29
C ARG A 228 12.34 10.48 9.21
N THR A 229 12.80 10.16 8.01
CA THR A 229 13.75 9.09 7.77
C THR A 229 15.17 9.51 8.17
N SER A 230 16.07 8.53 8.25
CA SER A 230 17.47 8.72 8.69
C SER A 230 18.26 9.69 7.81
N ASP A 231 17.88 9.85 6.55
CA ASP A 231 18.42 10.79 5.57
C ASP A 231 17.74 12.18 5.64
N GLY A 232 16.84 12.40 6.61
CA GLY A 232 16.15 13.66 6.84
C GLY A 232 14.94 13.91 5.93
N GLN A 233 14.55 12.95 5.08
CA GLN A 233 13.34 13.07 4.27
C GLN A 233 12.09 12.88 5.12
N GLU A 234 11.05 13.67 4.85
CA GLU A 234 9.75 13.50 5.47
C GLU A 234 8.86 12.63 4.56
N ILE A 235 8.53 11.43 5.01
CA ILE A 235 7.70 10.48 4.29
C ILE A 235 6.34 10.37 4.96
N GLN A 236 5.28 10.59 4.20
CA GLN A 236 3.91 10.30 4.61
C GLN A 236 3.37 9.10 3.83
N PHE A 237 2.39 8.41 4.40
CA PHE A 237 1.72 7.29 3.73
C PHE A 237 1.20 7.65 2.33
N ALA A 238 0.69 8.87 2.13
CA ALA A 238 0.20 9.33 0.84
C ALA A 238 1.28 9.37 -0.27
N ASP A 239 2.56 9.51 0.11
CA ASP A 239 3.68 9.45 -0.83
C ASP A 239 3.85 8.02 -1.39
N LEU A 240 3.48 6.98 -0.63
CA LEU A 240 3.48 5.59 -1.09
C LEU A 240 2.45 5.36 -2.20
N ILE A 241 1.25 5.92 -2.04
CA ILE A 241 0.18 5.87 -3.06
C ILE A 241 0.63 6.56 -4.35
N THR A 242 1.35 7.67 -4.23
CA THR A 242 1.89 8.39 -5.38
C THR A 242 2.95 7.59 -6.14
N LYS A 243 3.80 6.86 -5.41
CA LYS A 243 4.90 6.06 -5.97
C LYS A 243 4.43 4.75 -6.60
N ALA A 244 3.46 4.07 -5.97
CA ALA A 244 2.99 2.75 -6.38
C ALA A 244 1.45 2.66 -6.42
N PRO A 245 0.77 3.47 -7.26
CA PRO A 245 -0.70 3.54 -7.26
C PRO A 245 -1.38 2.23 -7.62
N PHE A 246 -0.80 1.45 -8.55
CA PHE A 246 -1.31 0.12 -8.92
C PHE A 246 -1.31 -0.86 -7.74
N ILE A 247 -0.17 -0.96 -7.03
CA ILE A 247 -0.05 -1.84 -5.87
C ILE A 247 -1.00 -1.38 -4.76
N MET A 248 -1.09 -0.07 -4.52
CA MET A 248 -2.02 0.46 -3.52
C MET A 248 -3.48 0.21 -3.89
N LEU A 249 -3.83 0.16 -5.17
CA LEU A 249 -5.18 -0.19 -5.61
C LEU A 249 -5.52 -1.65 -5.29
N LEU A 250 -4.58 -2.56 -5.52
CA LEU A 250 -4.71 -3.97 -5.14
C LEU A 250 -4.79 -4.14 -3.62
N VAL A 251 -3.96 -3.42 -2.88
CA VAL A 251 -3.99 -3.40 -1.40
C VAL A 251 -5.34 -2.91 -0.89
N ALA A 252 -5.83 -1.81 -1.43
CA ALA A 252 -7.13 -1.25 -1.05
C ALA A 252 -8.27 -2.23 -1.33
N LYS A 253 -8.22 -2.91 -2.48
CA LYS A 253 -9.16 -3.97 -2.85
C LYS A 253 -9.09 -5.14 -1.88
N HIS A 254 -7.89 -5.58 -1.50
CA HIS A 254 -7.74 -6.70 -0.58
C HIS A 254 -8.22 -6.39 0.84
N LEU A 255 -8.03 -5.14 1.29
CA LEU A 255 -8.46 -4.67 2.62
C LEU A 255 -9.89 -4.15 2.65
N HIS A 256 -10.56 -4.11 1.50
CA HIS A 256 -11.82 -3.40 1.30
C HIS A 256 -11.79 -1.97 1.89
N ASN A 257 -10.66 -1.27 1.77
CA ASN A 257 -10.51 0.07 2.34
C ASN A 257 -10.94 1.14 1.33
N ARG A 258 -12.12 1.74 1.56
CA ARG A 258 -12.72 2.74 0.66
C ARG A 258 -11.84 3.98 0.47
N VAL A 259 -11.26 4.50 1.55
CA VAL A 259 -10.47 5.74 1.51
C VAL A 259 -9.18 5.52 0.73
N LEU A 260 -8.49 4.41 0.99
CA LEU A 260 -7.29 4.02 0.26
C LEU A 260 -7.58 3.75 -1.22
N PHE A 261 -8.69 3.07 -1.51
CA PHE A 261 -9.10 2.79 -2.87
C PHE A 261 -9.33 4.05 -3.65
N ASN A 262 -9.95 5.05 -3.02
CA ASN A 262 -10.24 6.30 -3.69
C ASN A 262 -8.97 7.01 -4.15
N ASP A 263 -8.01 7.19 -3.24
CA ASP A 263 -6.78 7.90 -3.57
C ASP A 263 -5.92 7.08 -4.53
N ALA A 264 -5.81 5.76 -4.33
CA ALA A 264 -5.09 4.88 -5.24
C ALA A 264 -5.68 4.92 -6.66
N LEU A 265 -7.01 4.92 -6.81
CA LEU A 265 -7.65 5.01 -8.12
C LEU A 265 -7.47 6.40 -8.75
N VAL A 266 -7.59 7.49 -7.98
CA VAL A 266 -7.32 8.85 -8.49
C VAL A 266 -5.90 8.93 -9.05
N HIS A 267 -4.89 8.43 -8.34
CA HIS A 267 -3.52 8.39 -8.84
C HIS A 267 -3.36 7.45 -10.03
N SER A 268 -4.07 6.33 -10.04
CA SER A 268 -4.04 5.36 -11.14
C SER A 268 -4.61 5.95 -12.43
N VAL A 269 -5.79 6.57 -12.35
CA VAL A 269 -6.43 7.30 -13.46
C VAL A 269 -5.53 8.42 -13.97
N ALA A 270 -4.92 9.20 -13.06
CA ALA A 270 -4.02 10.30 -13.42
C ALA A 270 -2.73 9.84 -14.13
N THR A 271 -2.39 8.54 -14.02
CA THR A 271 -1.18 7.94 -14.58
C THR A 271 -1.47 6.78 -15.54
N TRP A 272 -2.72 6.68 -16.01
CA TRP A 272 -3.24 5.53 -16.76
C TRP A 272 -2.32 5.05 -17.90
N PRO A 273 -1.83 5.92 -18.82
CA PRO A 273 -0.95 5.47 -19.90
C PRO A 273 0.33 4.77 -19.40
N SER A 274 0.84 5.17 -18.24
CA SER A 274 2.06 4.62 -17.65
C SER A 274 1.82 3.31 -16.91
N ILE A 275 0.68 3.18 -16.23
CA ILE A 275 0.36 1.99 -15.42
C ILE A 275 -0.36 0.90 -16.21
N LYS A 276 -0.90 1.20 -17.40
CA LYS A 276 -1.62 0.24 -18.26
C LYS A 276 -0.81 -1.06 -18.46
N LYS A 277 0.50 -0.94 -18.71
CA LYS A 277 1.40 -2.10 -18.86
C LYS A 277 1.47 -2.98 -17.61
N GLN A 278 1.31 -2.41 -16.42
CA GLN A 278 1.31 -3.18 -15.17
C GLN A 278 0.04 -4.03 -15.05
N PHE A 279 -1.10 -3.55 -15.55
CA PHE A 279 -2.32 -4.36 -15.65
C PHE A 279 -2.19 -5.47 -16.71
N GLU A 280 -1.58 -5.17 -17.86
CA GLU A 280 -1.41 -6.14 -18.96
C GLU A 280 -0.43 -7.27 -18.63
N ASN A 281 0.54 -7.00 -17.76
CA ASN A 281 1.57 -7.96 -17.35
C ASN A 281 1.16 -8.81 -16.13
N ALA A 282 -0.09 -8.73 -15.67
CA ALA A 282 -0.54 -9.54 -14.54
C ALA A 282 -0.72 -11.01 -14.92
N ASP A 283 -0.45 -11.90 -13.96
CA ASP A 283 -0.54 -13.35 -14.15
C ASP A 283 -1.97 -13.82 -14.40
N ALA A 284 -2.11 -14.95 -15.11
CA ALA A 284 -3.40 -15.49 -15.57
C ALA A 284 -4.41 -15.76 -14.44
N GLU A 285 -3.92 -16.15 -13.25
CA GLU A 285 -4.76 -16.45 -12.08
C GLU A 285 -5.39 -15.19 -11.46
N ASP A 286 -4.75 -14.03 -11.65
CA ASP A 286 -5.21 -12.74 -11.13
C ASP A 286 -6.02 -11.94 -12.16
N MET A 287 -6.14 -12.45 -13.39
CA MET A 287 -6.75 -11.73 -14.53
C MET A 287 -8.19 -11.28 -14.27
N LYS A 288 -8.96 -12.02 -13.46
CA LYS A 288 -10.32 -11.57 -13.10
C LYS A 288 -10.27 -10.33 -12.21
N LEU A 289 -9.50 -10.40 -11.11
CA LEU A 289 -9.35 -9.30 -10.15
C LEU A 289 -8.72 -8.06 -10.81
N VAL A 290 -7.60 -8.27 -11.49
CA VAL A 290 -6.87 -7.23 -12.20
C VAL A 290 -7.71 -6.67 -13.33
N GLY A 291 -8.46 -7.53 -14.04
CA GLY A 291 -9.39 -7.12 -15.10
C GLY A 291 -10.50 -6.20 -14.62
N ASP A 292 -11.11 -6.47 -13.46
CA ASP A 292 -12.16 -5.61 -12.90
C ASP A 292 -11.60 -4.25 -12.45
N LEU A 293 -10.40 -4.24 -11.84
CA LEU A 293 -9.69 -3.00 -11.50
C LEU A 293 -9.26 -2.23 -12.76
N MET A 294 -8.83 -2.92 -13.80
CA MET A 294 -8.45 -2.33 -15.09
C MET A 294 -9.65 -1.64 -15.73
N LYS A 295 -10.81 -2.31 -15.80
CA LYS A 295 -12.07 -1.73 -16.30
C LYS A 295 -12.47 -0.49 -15.51
N THR A 296 -12.40 -0.56 -14.19
CA THR A 296 -12.75 0.55 -13.30
C THR A 296 -11.82 1.75 -13.51
N THR A 297 -10.51 1.49 -13.63
CA THR A 297 -9.50 2.52 -13.87
C THR A 297 -9.65 3.13 -15.26
N LEU A 298 -9.88 2.32 -16.29
CA LEU A 298 -10.12 2.78 -17.66
C LEU A 298 -11.38 3.64 -17.74
N ALA A 299 -12.49 3.20 -17.15
CA ALA A 299 -13.72 3.98 -17.09
C ALA A 299 -13.51 5.33 -16.36
N GLY A 300 -12.72 5.34 -15.28
CA GLY A 300 -12.31 6.56 -14.60
C GLY A 300 -11.48 7.49 -15.50
N TYR A 301 -10.56 6.93 -16.28
CA TYR A 301 -9.75 7.67 -17.25
C TYR A 301 -10.57 8.25 -18.40
N GLU A 302 -11.51 7.49 -18.97
CA GLU A 302 -12.42 7.96 -20.01
C GLU A 302 -13.30 9.12 -19.51
N LYS A 303 -13.87 8.98 -18.30
CA LYS A 303 -14.61 10.08 -17.64
C LYS A 303 -13.73 11.31 -17.46
N LEU A 304 -12.47 11.14 -17.06
CA LEU A 304 -11.51 12.24 -16.93
C LEU A 304 -11.24 12.92 -18.27
N GLN A 305 -10.99 12.16 -19.34
CA GLN A 305 -10.78 12.72 -20.68
C GLN A 305 -12.02 13.49 -21.15
N GLY A 306 -13.22 12.99 -20.89
CA GLY A 306 -14.47 13.70 -21.12
C GLY A 306 -14.53 15.05 -20.39
N LYS A 307 -14.12 15.09 -19.12
CA LYS A 307 -14.03 16.35 -18.35
C LYS A 307 -13.02 17.33 -18.95
N VAL A 308 -11.86 16.84 -19.41
CA VAL A 308 -10.84 17.67 -20.07
C VAL A 308 -11.39 18.30 -21.35
N VAL A 309 -12.01 17.50 -22.22
CA VAL A 309 -12.59 17.96 -23.49
C VAL A 309 -13.72 18.96 -23.24
N SER A 310 -14.61 18.67 -22.28
CA SER A 310 -15.70 19.58 -21.92
C SER A 310 -15.18 20.92 -21.40
N ALA A 311 -14.18 20.91 -20.52
CA ALA A 311 -13.57 22.14 -20.02
C ALA A 311 -12.90 22.94 -21.14
N MET A 312 -12.18 22.28 -22.05
CA MET A 312 -11.58 22.93 -23.22
C MET A 312 -12.63 23.57 -24.12
N GLN A 313 -13.73 22.88 -24.42
CA GLN A 313 -14.83 23.43 -25.23
C GLN A 313 -15.44 24.68 -24.58
N ILE A 314 -15.64 24.68 -23.27
CA ILE A 314 -16.17 25.83 -22.54
C ILE A 314 -15.19 27.01 -22.61
N VAL A 315 -13.88 26.76 -22.45
CA VAL A 315 -12.84 27.79 -22.57
C VAL A 315 -12.80 28.35 -24.00
N LEU A 316 -12.84 27.50 -25.02
CA LEU A 316 -12.87 27.91 -26.43
C LEU A 316 -14.14 28.69 -26.80
N LYS A 317 -15.29 28.35 -26.21
CA LYS A 317 -16.52 29.12 -26.41
C LYS A 317 -16.38 30.53 -25.80
N ALA A 318 -15.86 30.63 -24.58
CA ALA A 318 -15.61 31.91 -23.93
C ALA A 318 -14.61 32.79 -24.72
N CYS A 319 -13.64 32.17 -25.39
CA CYS A 319 -12.74 32.86 -26.33
C CYS A 319 -13.46 33.58 -27.48
N GLY A 320 -14.59 33.04 -27.96
CA GLY A 320 -15.39 33.62 -29.04
C GLY A 320 -16.29 34.79 -28.62
N GLU A 321 -16.58 34.93 -27.32
CA GLU A 321 -17.54 35.91 -26.78
C GLU A 321 -16.93 37.32 -26.56
N LYS A 322 -15.69 37.57 -27.00
CA LYS A 322 -14.88 38.79 -26.77
C LYS A 322 -14.49 39.04 -25.30
N ASP A 323 -14.49 37.98 -24.48
CA ASP A 323 -14.26 38.04 -23.03
C ASP A 323 -12.78 38.13 -22.60
N GLY A 324 -11.83 38.44 -23.49
CA GLY A 324 -10.39 38.46 -23.18
C GLY A 324 -9.75 37.09 -22.87
N VAL A 325 -10.55 36.02 -22.70
CA VAL A 325 -10.08 34.65 -22.44
C VAL A 325 -9.12 34.16 -23.54
N CYS A 326 -9.34 34.58 -24.79
CA CYS A 326 -8.45 34.32 -25.93
C CYS A 326 -6.99 34.73 -25.68
N GLU A 327 -6.77 35.88 -25.06
CA GLU A 327 -5.43 36.42 -24.81
C GLU A 327 -4.72 35.60 -23.73
N HIS A 328 -5.45 35.19 -22.68
CA HIS A 328 -4.92 34.31 -21.64
C HIS A 328 -4.59 32.92 -22.18
N LEU A 329 -5.45 32.38 -23.05
CA LEU A 329 -5.22 31.10 -23.71
C LEU A 329 -3.94 31.14 -24.57
N ARG A 330 -3.79 32.19 -25.39
CA ARG A 330 -2.62 32.39 -26.24
C ARG A 330 -1.35 32.56 -25.41
N ALA A 331 -1.38 33.37 -24.35
CA ALA A 331 -0.26 33.57 -23.45
C ALA A 331 0.14 32.33 -22.64
N CYS A 332 -0.74 31.33 -22.54
CA CYS A 332 -0.44 30.04 -21.91
C CYS A 332 -0.03 28.97 -22.93
N ALA A 333 -0.35 29.13 -24.21
CA ALA A 333 0.00 28.18 -25.26
C ALA A 333 1.52 28.02 -25.38
N ASP A 334 2.29 29.09 -25.15
CA ASP A 334 3.76 29.07 -25.16
C ASP A 334 4.36 28.16 -24.08
N SER A 335 3.58 27.81 -23.04
CA SER A 335 4.01 26.86 -21.99
C SER A 335 3.85 25.39 -22.40
N LEU A 336 3.19 25.12 -23.53
CA LEU A 336 3.06 23.78 -24.08
C LEU A 336 4.37 23.41 -24.77
N ASN A 337 5.05 22.40 -24.24
CA ASN A 337 6.12 21.73 -24.97
C ASN A 337 5.50 20.83 -26.06
N GLU A 338 6.06 20.81 -27.28
CA GLU A 338 5.67 19.92 -28.38
C GLU A 338 5.43 18.47 -27.95
N LYS A 339 6.14 18.01 -26.92
CA LYS A 339 6.08 16.63 -26.41
C LYS A 339 4.93 16.35 -25.42
N SER A 340 4.12 17.33 -25.03
CA SER A 340 3.05 17.13 -24.04
C SER A 340 1.70 17.56 -24.61
N PRO A 341 0.79 16.62 -24.94
CA PRO A 341 -0.50 16.98 -25.48
C PRO A 341 -1.30 17.78 -24.45
N VAL A 342 -2.10 18.73 -24.96
CA VAL A 342 -2.92 19.62 -24.12
C VAL A 342 -3.90 18.84 -23.25
N THR A 343 -4.33 17.67 -23.72
CA THR A 343 -5.27 16.78 -23.02
C THR A 343 -4.70 16.14 -21.75
N SER A 344 -3.38 16.13 -21.57
CA SER A 344 -2.73 15.56 -20.37
C SER A 344 -1.95 16.60 -19.54
N ASN A 345 -2.00 17.88 -19.91
CA ASN A 345 -1.20 18.91 -19.28
C ASN A 345 -2.02 19.73 -18.27
N ALA A 346 -2.17 19.23 -17.05
CA ALA A 346 -2.89 19.94 -15.99
C ALA A 346 -2.30 21.33 -15.66
N HIS A 347 -0.99 21.51 -15.84
CA HIS A 347 -0.32 22.78 -15.61
C HIS A 347 -0.73 23.85 -16.62
N TYR A 348 -0.93 23.49 -17.88
CA TYR A 348 -1.48 24.40 -18.88
C TYR A 348 -2.82 24.99 -18.43
N TYR A 349 -3.77 24.15 -18.01
CA TYR A 349 -5.06 24.61 -17.50
C TYR A 349 -4.93 25.42 -16.20
N ARG A 350 -3.99 25.05 -15.32
CA ARG A 350 -3.70 25.80 -14.09
C ARG A 350 -3.21 27.21 -14.40
N GLN A 351 -2.35 27.38 -15.41
CA GLN A 351 -1.88 28.71 -15.80
C GLN A 351 -3.01 29.58 -16.34
N ILE A 352 -3.92 29.01 -17.15
CA ILE A 352 -5.10 29.73 -17.63
C ILE A 352 -5.94 30.18 -16.43
N LEU A 353 -6.26 29.26 -15.50
CA LEU A 353 -7.02 29.60 -14.31
C LEU A 353 -6.36 30.70 -13.48
N ASN A 354 -5.05 30.61 -13.22
CA ASN A 354 -4.32 31.62 -12.46
C ASN A 354 -4.33 33.00 -13.15
N ARG A 355 -4.29 33.05 -14.49
CA ARG A 355 -4.39 34.31 -15.24
C ARG A 355 -5.81 34.88 -15.18
N LEU A 356 -6.83 34.05 -15.33
CA LEU A 356 -8.22 34.46 -15.13
C LEU A 356 -8.41 35.03 -13.72
N GLU A 357 -7.84 34.39 -12.70
CA GLU A 357 -7.95 34.85 -11.32
C GLU A 357 -7.25 36.19 -11.05
N LYS A 358 -6.11 36.46 -11.69
CA LYS A 358 -5.34 37.69 -11.52
C LYS A 358 -5.95 38.92 -12.20
N ASN A 359 -6.65 38.73 -13.31
CA ASN A 359 -7.23 39.84 -14.09
C ASN A 359 -8.68 40.16 -13.70
N LEU A 360 -9.11 39.73 -12.52
CA LEU A 360 -10.43 40.04 -11.96
C LEU A 360 -10.41 41.42 -11.29
N ASP A 361 -10.67 42.47 -12.06
CA ASP A 361 -11.19 43.72 -11.48
C ASP A 361 -12.64 43.52 -11.02
N ASP A 362 -12.98 44.03 -9.83
CA ASP A 362 -14.28 43.80 -9.17
C ASP A 362 -15.50 44.22 -10.03
N HIS A 363 -15.32 45.16 -10.97
CA HIS A 363 -16.39 45.61 -11.86
C HIS A 363 -16.69 44.67 -13.05
N GLN A 364 -15.78 43.79 -13.46
CA GLN A 364 -16.01 42.84 -14.56
C GLN A 364 -16.60 41.50 -14.09
N LYS A 365 -16.63 41.24 -12.78
CA LYS A 365 -17.18 40.02 -12.16
C LYS A 365 -18.65 39.75 -12.49
N HIS A 366 -19.45 40.74 -12.88
CA HIS A 366 -20.91 40.57 -12.95
C HIS A 366 -21.48 40.36 -14.35
N GLN A 367 -20.82 40.80 -15.43
CA GLN A 367 -21.42 40.80 -16.77
C GLN A 367 -20.95 39.68 -17.73
N ASN A 368 -19.77 39.07 -17.56
CA ASN A 368 -19.28 38.06 -18.52
C ASN A 368 -19.59 36.61 -18.14
N CYS A 369 -20.58 36.03 -18.83
CA CYS A 369 -21.00 34.64 -18.64
C CYS A 369 -19.94 33.64 -19.13
N GLY A 370 -19.25 33.92 -20.25
CA GLY A 370 -18.18 33.09 -20.79
C GLY A 370 -17.02 32.92 -19.82
N PHE A 371 -16.51 34.04 -19.28
CA PHE A 371 -15.48 34.03 -18.25
C PHE A 371 -15.84 33.17 -17.02
N LYS A 372 -17.04 33.37 -16.45
CA LYS A 372 -17.50 32.60 -15.26
C LYS A 372 -17.58 31.11 -15.55
N ASN A 373 -18.08 30.76 -16.72
CA ASN A 373 -18.22 29.37 -17.15
C ASN A 373 -16.84 28.71 -17.34
N ALA A 374 -15.91 29.41 -18.01
CA ALA A 374 -14.53 28.94 -18.19
C ALA A 374 -13.83 28.74 -16.83
N LYS A 375 -13.93 29.71 -15.93
CA LYS A 375 -13.36 29.60 -14.57
C LYS A 375 -13.91 28.38 -13.83
N ARG A 376 -15.24 28.23 -13.77
CA ARG A 376 -15.89 27.09 -13.09
C ARG A 376 -15.48 25.75 -13.69
N ALA A 377 -15.39 25.66 -15.02
CA ALA A 377 -14.98 24.44 -15.70
C ALA A 377 -13.52 24.06 -15.34
N LEU A 378 -12.62 25.05 -15.32
CA LEU A 378 -11.22 24.86 -14.94
C LEU A 378 -11.07 24.51 -13.46
N GLU A 379 -11.83 25.15 -12.56
CA GLU A 379 -11.85 24.80 -11.13
C GLU A 379 -12.29 23.35 -10.91
N GLY A 380 -13.36 22.91 -11.61
CA GLY A 380 -13.83 21.54 -11.57
C GLY A 380 -12.78 20.54 -12.09
N LEU A 381 -12.11 20.87 -13.19
CA LEU A 381 -11.07 20.03 -13.78
C LEU A 381 -9.82 19.94 -12.89
N LEU A 382 -9.46 21.02 -12.21
CA LEU A 382 -8.24 21.15 -11.41
C LEU A 382 -8.44 20.86 -9.92
N LYS A 383 -9.66 20.48 -9.54
CA LYS A 383 -10.02 20.02 -8.20
C LYS A 383 -9.22 18.76 -7.84
N SER A 384 -8.85 18.65 -6.56
CA SER A 384 -8.29 17.41 -6.00
C SER A 384 -9.37 16.66 -5.23
N ASN A 385 -9.52 15.38 -5.54
CA ASN A 385 -10.40 14.45 -4.83
C ASN A 385 -9.63 13.50 -3.90
N LEU A 386 -8.33 13.76 -3.67
CA LEU A 386 -7.51 13.03 -2.68
C LEU A 386 -8.05 13.25 -1.25
N LYS A 387 -7.97 12.21 -0.43
CA LYS A 387 -8.48 12.15 0.95
C LYS A 387 -7.40 11.89 1.98
N ILE A 388 -6.33 11.22 1.59
CA ILE A 388 -5.20 10.83 2.43
C ILE A 388 -4.12 11.90 2.32
N GLY A 389 -3.51 12.22 3.46
CA GLY A 389 -2.51 13.27 3.58
C GLY A 389 -2.95 14.38 4.52
N ASP A 390 -1.98 15.19 4.93
CA ASP A 390 -2.27 16.38 5.74
C ASP A 390 -2.43 17.63 4.85
N LYS A 391 -2.65 18.79 5.48
CA LYS A 391 -2.76 20.07 4.75
C LYS A 391 -1.48 20.39 3.95
N ALA A 392 -0.30 20.06 4.49
CA ALA A 392 0.96 20.33 3.81
C ALA A 392 1.11 19.46 2.56
N PHE A 393 0.72 18.18 2.64
CA PHE A 393 0.62 17.27 1.51
C PHE A 393 -0.32 17.82 0.44
N HIS A 394 -1.56 18.16 0.81
CA HIS A 394 -2.52 18.68 -0.17
C HIS A 394 -2.10 19.99 -0.84
N ASN A 395 -1.34 20.84 -0.15
CA ASN A 395 -0.78 22.06 -0.73
C ASN A 395 0.27 21.77 -1.80
N ARG A 396 1.11 20.74 -1.61
CA ARG A 396 2.12 20.32 -2.60
C ARG A 396 1.55 19.41 -3.71
N THR A 397 0.43 18.73 -3.46
CA THR A 397 -0.21 17.80 -4.41
C THR A 397 -1.42 18.42 -5.11
N ARG A 398 -1.21 19.51 -5.84
CA ARG A 398 -2.25 20.16 -6.63
C ARG A 398 -2.08 19.85 -8.11
N ALA A 399 -3.18 19.60 -8.82
CA ALA A 399 -3.14 19.40 -10.28
C ALA A 399 -2.44 20.58 -10.96
N GLY A 400 -1.44 20.29 -11.79
CA GLY A 400 -0.64 21.31 -12.47
C GLY A 400 0.51 21.92 -11.67
N VAL A 401 0.90 21.37 -10.51
CA VAL A 401 2.00 21.89 -9.66
C VAL A 401 3.03 20.80 -9.35
N GLY A 402 4.33 21.11 -9.45
CA GLY A 402 5.41 20.20 -9.07
C GLY A 402 5.32 18.82 -9.74
N ALA A 403 5.39 17.75 -8.93
CA ALA A 403 5.25 16.36 -9.41
C ALA A 403 3.87 16.04 -10.04
N TYR A 404 2.90 16.95 -9.90
CA TYR A 404 1.54 16.85 -10.43
C TYR A 404 1.31 17.75 -11.64
N GLN A 405 2.37 18.29 -12.25
CA GLN A 405 2.29 19.17 -13.42
C GLN A 405 1.43 18.59 -14.55
N ARG A 406 1.49 17.27 -14.75
CA ARG A 406 0.78 16.53 -15.82
C ARG A 406 -0.32 15.61 -15.29
N LYS A 407 -0.81 15.85 -14.07
CA LYS A 407 -1.77 14.97 -13.39
C LYS A 407 -3.02 15.73 -13.04
N PHE A 408 -4.17 15.21 -13.45
CA PHE A 408 -5.48 15.64 -12.96
C PHE A 408 -5.90 14.76 -11.79
N LEU A 409 -6.47 15.36 -10.77
CA LEU A 409 -6.84 14.69 -9.52
C LEU A 409 -8.35 14.73 -9.26
N CYS A 410 -9.14 15.03 -10.29
CA CYS A 410 -10.59 15.25 -10.23
C CYS A 410 -11.43 14.02 -10.61
N ALA A 411 -10.79 12.85 -10.70
CA ALA A 411 -11.48 11.58 -10.87
C ALA A 411 -12.42 11.36 -9.66
N GLU A 412 -13.65 10.96 -9.94
CA GLU A 412 -14.69 10.73 -8.94
C GLU A 412 -15.03 9.25 -8.91
N ILE A 413 -15.30 8.76 -7.70
CA ILE A 413 -15.60 7.38 -7.44
C ILE A 413 -16.88 7.35 -6.64
N TYR A 414 -17.84 6.63 -7.18
CA TYR A 414 -19.12 6.39 -6.55
C TYR A 414 -19.14 4.99 -5.96
N ASP A 415 -20.05 4.74 -5.02
CA ASP A 415 -20.16 3.45 -4.33
C ASP A 415 -20.37 2.29 -5.31
N LYS A 416 -21.10 2.55 -6.41
CA LYS A 416 -21.29 1.61 -7.52
C LYS A 416 -20.04 1.28 -8.33
N ASP A 417 -19.00 2.12 -8.23
CA ASP A 417 -17.72 1.90 -8.90
C ASP A 417 -16.76 1.10 -7.99
N LEU A 418 -17.15 0.79 -6.75
CA LEU A 418 -16.36 -0.05 -5.87
C LEU A 418 -16.45 -1.52 -6.32
N PRO A 419 -15.32 -2.23 -6.39
CA PRO A 419 -15.30 -3.63 -6.81
C PRO A 419 -15.78 -4.60 -5.71
N TRP A 420 -16.41 -4.13 -4.64
CA TRP A 420 -17.01 -4.93 -3.56
C TRP A 420 -18.31 -4.27 -3.10
N ASP A 421 -19.19 -5.03 -2.45
CA ASP A 421 -20.42 -4.48 -1.88
C ASP A 421 -20.10 -3.69 -0.60
N VAL A 422 -20.58 -2.45 -0.55
CA VAL A 422 -20.40 -1.56 0.60
C VAL A 422 -21.19 -2.06 1.82
N ASN A 423 -22.28 -2.79 1.58
CA ASN A 423 -23.15 -3.29 2.64
C ASN A 423 -22.57 -4.53 3.34
N GLU A 424 -21.78 -5.35 2.63
CA GLU A 424 -21.10 -6.51 3.21
C GLU A 424 -20.08 -6.11 4.29
N GLN A 425 -19.46 -4.93 4.16
CA GLN A 425 -18.54 -4.41 5.19
C GLN A 425 -19.21 -4.21 6.55
N SER A 426 -20.52 -3.97 6.59
CA SER A 426 -21.26 -3.71 7.81
C SER A 426 -21.68 -5.01 8.52
N GLN A 427 -21.74 -6.13 7.80
CA GLN A 427 -22.18 -7.43 8.32
C GLN A 427 -21.05 -8.27 8.91
N GLU A 428 -19.81 -8.12 8.43
CA GLU A 428 -18.62 -8.68 9.11
C GLU A 428 -18.18 -7.85 10.34
N GLN A 429 -18.89 -6.75 10.62
CA GLN A 429 -18.61 -5.80 11.70
C GLN A 429 -19.49 -5.98 12.95
N GLU A 430 -20.24 -7.09 13.10
CA GLU A 430 -20.80 -7.38 14.43
C GLU A 430 -19.65 -7.58 15.41
N PRO A 431 -19.51 -6.71 16.43
CA PRO A 431 -18.57 -6.98 17.50
C PRO A 431 -19.06 -8.26 18.16
N CYS A 432 -18.18 -9.25 18.30
CA CYS A 432 -18.38 -10.26 19.33
C CYS A 432 -18.32 -9.52 20.67
N PHE A 433 -19.49 -9.05 21.13
CA PHE A 433 -19.69 -8.56 22.49
C PHE A 433 -19.82 -9.73 23.46
#